data_AF-A0A7S2IBJ4-F1
#
_entry.id   AF-A0A7S2IBJ4-F1
#
_cell.length_a   1.000
_cell.length_b   1.000
_cell.length_c   1.000
_cell.angle_alpha   90.00
_cell.angle_beta   90.00
_cell.angle_gamma   90.00
#
_symmetry.space_group_name_H-M   'P 1'
#
loop_
_entity.id
_entity.type
_entity.pdbx_description
1 polymer ?
#
loop_
_entity_poly.entity_id
_entity_poly.type
_entity_poly.pdbx_seq_one_letter_code
_entity_poly.pdbx_strand_id
1 'polypeptide(L)'
;RLMATGESGYWLCVLLMCALVAALMSTADSGLMAVAAMLSNDIVGAYCPSLTPTPRAQLLFAKVATAAACALLVLISSLDVSLVGLAALQQQILTQALPSIWLGLHSATVSSSALLAGLIVGIAVTVCVILAGGAIGFLWHGIHPGIIGLGANLLVVAVWMMA
;
A
#
# COMPACT_ATOMS: atom_id res chain seq x y z
N ARG A 1 35.68 3.00 1.09
CA ARG A 1 36.92 2.96 0.28
C ARG A 1 36.91 3.94 -0.90
N LEU A 2 35.76 4.31 -1.49
CA LEU A 2 35.66 5.38 -2.51
C LEU A 2 36.03 6.80 -2.01
N MET A 3 35.81 7.10 -0.73
CA MET A 3 36.24 8.39 -0.14
C MET A 3 37.78 8.54 -0.03
N ALA A 4 38.54 7.45 -0.18
CA ALA A 4 40.00 7.46 0.01
C ALA A 4 40.78 7.57 -1.31
N THR A 5 40.12 7.64 -2.47
CA THR A 5 40.76 7.56 -3.80
C THR A 5 40.96 8.92 -4.49
N GLY A 6 40.80 10.04 -3.77
CA GLY A 6 41.04 11.41 -4.27
C GLY A 6 39.80 12.31 -4.24
N GLU A 7 40.00 13.60 -4.54
CA GLU A 7 38.96 14.65 -4.47
C GLU A 7 37.71 14.31 -5.30
N SER A 8 37.87 13.64 -6.44
CA SER A 8 36.76 13.19 -7.30
C SER A 8 35.88 12.11 -6.67
N GLY A 9 36.46 11.20 -5.88
CA GLY A 9 35.71 10.17 -5.16
C GLY A 9 34.87 10.74 -4.03
N TYR A 10 35.37 11.80 -3.38
CA TYR A 10 34.61 12.55 -2.37
C TYR A 10 33.37 13.20 -2.98
N TRP A 11 33.52 13.97 -4.06
CA TRP A 11 32.40 14.63 -4.74
C TRP A 11 31.36 13.63 -5.26
N LEU A 12 31.79 12.48 -5.79
CA LEU A 12 30.88 11.41 -6.20
C LEU A 12 30.08 10.85 -5.03
N CYS A 13 30.71 10.58 -3.88
CA CYS A 13 30.01 10.12 -2.69
C CYS A 13 28.98 11.15 -2.20
N VAL A 14 29.34 12.44 -2.16
CA VAL A 14 28.40 13.51 -1.78
C VAL A 14 27.20 13.53 -2.71
N LEU A 15 27.44 13.50 -4.03
CA LEU A 15 26.38 13.55 -5.03
C LEU A 15 25.45 12.34 -4.94
N LEU A 16 26.00 11.13 -4.72
CA LEU A 16 25.23 9.92 -4.51
C LEU A 16 24.38 9.97 -3.23
N MET A 17 24.92 10.48 -2.13
CA MET A 17 24.16 10.64 -0.89
C MET A 17 23.05 11.68 -1.03
N CYS A 18 23.33 12.82 -1.69
CA CYS A 18 22.32 13.82 -2.00
C CYS A 18 21.21 13.25 -2.90
N ALA A 19 21.56 12.50 -3.94
CA ALA A 19 20.61 11.86 -4.83
C ALA A 19 19.74 10.83 -4.10
N LEU A 20 20.34 10.02 -3.20
CA LEU A 20 19.63 9.05 -2.38
C LEU A 20 18.62 9.72 -1.46
N VAL A 21 19.03 10.76 -0.72
CA VAL A 21 18.14 11.50 0.18
C VAL A 21 17.03 12.21 -0.59
N ALA A 22 17.34 12.81 -1.74
CA ALA A 22 16.34 13.46 -2.60
C ALA A 22 15.29 12.46 -3.11
N ALA A 23 15.71 11.27 -3.55
CA ALA A 23 14.79 10.22 -4.00
C ALA A 23 13.87 9.75 -2.86
N LEU A 24 14.44 9.49 -1.67
CA LEU A 24 13.66 9.08 -0.50
C LEU A 24 12.64 10.15 -0.08
N MET A 25 13.03 11.42 -0.04
CA MET A 25 12.14 12.54 0.29
C MET A 25 10.98 12.67 -0.70
N SER A 26 11.22 12.49 -2.01
CA SER A 26 10.17 12.55 -3.03
C SER A 26 9.14 11.43 -2.89
N THR A 27 9.57 10.21 -2.56
CA THR A 27 8.66 9.08 -2.31
C THR A 27 7.86 9.23 -1.02
N ALA A 28 8.49 9.74 0.04
CA ALA A 28 7.84 9.95 1.33
C ALA A 28 6.76 11.04 1.24
N ASP A 29 7.07 12.16 0.60
CA ASP A 29 6.14 13.29 0.48
C ASP A 29 4.89 12.91 -0.35
N SER A 30 5.08 12.29 -1.52
CA SER A 30 3.96 11.83 -2.35
C SER A 30 3.11 10.77 -1.65
N GLY A 31 3.72 9.83 -0.92
CA GLY A 31 3.00 8.83 -0.14
C GLY A 31 2.15 9.45 0.98
N LEU A 32 2.71 10.39 1.74
CA LEU A 32 2.02 11.09 2.81
C LEU A 32 0.85 11.94 2.30
N MET A 33 1.06 12.65 1.19
CA MET A 33 0.01 13.44 0.55
C MET A 33 -1.12 12.55 -0.01
N ALA A 34 -0.79 11.40 -0.59
CA ALA A 34 -1.79 10.45 -1.06
C ALA A 34 -2.65 9.90 0.09
N VAL A 35 -2.03 9.51 1.22
CA VAL A 35 -2.77 9.05 2.41
C VAL A 35 -3.66 10.15 2.98
N ALA A 36 -3.15 11.37 3.08
CA ALA A 36 -3.94 12.50 3.57
C ALA A 36 -5.14 12.80 2.66
N ALA A 37 -4.96 12.73 1.33
CA ALA A 37 -6.03 12.94 0.36
C ALA A 37 -7.09 11.82 0.40
N MET A 38 -6.67 10.55 0.50
CA MET A 38 -7.59 9.42 0.66
C MET A 38 -8.41 9.56 1.96
N LEU A 39 -7.77 9.95 3.06
CA LEU A 39 -8.49 10.14 4.33
C LEU A 39 -9.45 11.34 4.28
N SER A 40 -9.04 12.47 3.68
CA SER A 40 -9.88 13.67 3.62
C SER A 40 -11.03 13.55 2.63
N ASN A 41 -10.82 12.96 1.46
CA ASN A 41 -11.78 12.97 0.37
C ASN A 41 -12.64 11.70 0.37
N ASP A 42 -12.01 10.53 0.48
CA ASP A 42 -12.70 9.25 0.29
C ASP A 42 -13.36 8.78 1.58
N ILE A 43 -12.77 9.10 2.74
CA ILE A 43 -13.32 8.73 4.05
C ILE A 43 -14.14 9.89 4.64
N VAL A 44 -13.49 11.00 4.98
CA VAL A 44 -14.20 12.11 5.66
C VAL A 44 -15.19 12.80 4.73
N GLY A 45 -14.81 13.06 3.47
CA GLY A 45 -15.70 13.68 2.49
C GLY A 45 -16.95 12.86 2.20
N ALA A 46 -16.84 11.53 2.13
CA ALA A 46 -17.96 10.65 1.83
C ALA A 46 -18.82 10.31 3.06
N TYR A 47 -18.21 10.01 4.21
CA TYR A 47 -18.91 9.45 5.38
C TYR A 47 -19.12 10.45 6.52
N CYS A 48 -18.31 11.51 6.59
CA CYS A 48 -18.33 12.50 7.66
C CYS A 48 -18.27 13.94 7.15
N PRO A 49 -19.15 14.36 6.20
CA PRO A 49 -19.07 15.67 5.57
C PRO A 49 -19.22 16.84 6.56
N SER A 50 -19.82 16.59 7.72
CA SER A 50 -19.95 17.57 8.81
C SER A 50 -18.62 17.96 9.46
N LEU A 51 -17.57 17.12 9.38
CA LEU A 51 -16.26 17.41 9.96
C LEU A 51 -15.44 18.41 9.11
N THR A 52 -15.70 18.48 7.81
CA THR A 52 -14.99 19.37 6.89
C THR A 52 -15.97 20.19 6.05
N PRO A 53 -16.74 21.10 6.68
CA PRO A 53 -17.80 21.85 6.01
C PRO A 53 -17.27 22.92 5.03
N THR A 54 -15.97 23.23 5.07
CA THR A 54 -15.35 24.21 4.19
C THR A 54 -14.05 23.67 3.61
N PRO A 55 -13.61 24.17 2.43
CA PRO A 55 -12.33 23.77 1.83
C PRO A 55 -11.14 24.04 2.75
N ARG A 56 -11.20 25.11 3.55
CA ARG A 56 -10.16 25.42 4.56
C ARG A 56 -10.12 24.39 5.68
N ALA A 57 -11.28 23.93 6.17
CA ALA A 57 -11.35 22.88 7.18
C ALA A 57 -10.81 21.55 6.65
N GLN A 58 -11.10 21.22 5.38
CA GLN A 58 -10.56 20.04 4.70
C GLN A 58 -9.02 20.09 4.57
N LEU A 59 -8.46 21.26 4.22
CA LEU A 59 -7.01 21.46 4.17
C LEU A 59 -6.35 21.35 5.55
N LEU A 60 -7.00 21.89 6.59
CA LEU A 60 -6.52 21.77 7.97
C LEU A 60 -6.54 20.30 8.42
N PHE A 61 -7.61 19.58 8.10
CA PHE A 61 -7.72 18.15 8.39
C PHE A 61 -6.63 17.35 7.66
N ALA A 62 -6.42 17.60 6.36
CA ALA A 62 -5.36 16.94 5.61
C ALA A 62 -3.97 17.21 6.22
N LYS A 63 -3.68 18.45 6.63
CA LYS A 63 -2.43 18.79 7.34
C LYS A 63 -2.26 18.03 8.65
N VAL A 64 -3.32 17.96 9.46
CA VAL A 64 -3.30 17.22 10.73
C VAL A 64 -3.13 15.73 10.48
N ALA A 65 -3.81 15.18 9.48
CA ALA A 65 -3.68 13.78 9.05
C ALA A 65 -2.26 13.46 8.60
N THR A 66 -1.63 14.32 7.79
CA THR A 66 -0.23 14.16 7.39
C THR A 66 0.71 14.19 8.60
N ALA A 67 0.53 15.15 9.52
CA ALA A 67 1.35 15.23 10.73
C ALA A 67 1.19 14.00 11.64
N ALA A 68 -0.04 13.51 11.80
CA ALA A 68 -0.35 12.30 12.54
C ALA A 68 0.25 11.05 11.88
N ALA A 69 0.16 10.93 10.56
CA ALA A 69 0.77 9.85 9.80
C ALA A 69 2.30 9.86 9.94
N CYS A 70 2.95 11.03 9.85
CA CYS A 70 4.38 11.17 10.13
C CYS A 70 4.76 10.70 11.53
N ALA A 71 4.02 11.15 12.56
CA ALA A 71 4.28 10.75 13.94
C ALA A 71 4.15 9.23 14.11
N LEU A 72 3.10 8.63 13.53
CA LEU A 72 2.89 7.19 13.56
C LEU A 72 4.01 6.42 12.86
N LEU A 73 4.46 6.89 11.68
CA LEU A 73 5.57 6.29 10.94
C LEU A 73 6.88 6.34 11.72
N VAL A 74 7.17 7.43 12.43
CA VAL A 74 8.34 7.53 13.31
C VAL A 74 8.27 6.53 14.46
N LEU A 75 7.09 6.33 15.05
CA LEU A 75 6.87 5.30 16.07
C LEU A 75 7.11 3.90 15.51
N ILE A 76 6.54 3.59 14.34
CA ILE A 76 6.68 2.28 13.69
C ILE A 76 8.10 2.04 13.19
N SER A 77 8.86 3.09 12.87
CA SER A 77 10.26 2.96 12.42
C SER A 77 11.19 2.31 13.45
N SER A 78 10.76 2.21 14.72
CA SER A 78 11.51 1.52 15.77
C SER A 78 11.28 -0.01 15.80
N LEU A 79 10.33 -0.53 15.02
CA LEU A 79 10.08 -1.96 14.90
C LEU A 79 11.09 -2.63 13.96
N ASP A 80 11.66 -3.75 14.39
CA ASP A 80 12.51 -4.62 13.58
C ASP A 80 11.69 -5.42 12.58
N VAL A 81 11.23 -4.77 11.51
CA VAL A 81 10.54 -5.40 10.39
C VAL A 81 11.45 -5.42 9.18
N SER A 82 11.52 -6.59 8.53
CA SER A 82 12.27 -6.74 7.28
C SER A 82 11.67 -5.86 6.17
N LEU A 83 12.48 -4.96 5.61
CA LEU A 83 12.13 -4.16 4.43
C LEU A 83 11.67 -5.03 3.26
N VAL A 84 12.31 -6.19 3.05
CA VAL A 84 11.94 -7.14 2.01
C VAL A 84 10.57 -7.75 2.30
N GLY A 85 10.27 -8.07 3.56
CA GLY A 85 8.96 -8.56 3.98
C GLY A 85 7.87 -7.50 3.76
N LEU A 86 8.13 -6.26 4.14
CA LEU A 86 7.20 -5.14 3.94
C LEU A 86 6.94 -4.88 2.46
N ALA A 87 8.01 -4.91 1.65
CA ALA A 87 7.94 -4.79 0.20
C ALA A 87 7.14 -5.93 -0.45
N ALA A 88 7.29 -7.16 0.05
CA ALA A 88 6.49 -8.29 -0.40
C ALA A 88 5.02 -8.12 0.00
N LEU A 89 4.74 -7.65 1.22
CA LEU A 89 3.37 -7.47 1.72
C LEU A 89 2.59 -6.43 0.90
N GLN A 90 3.19 -5.28 0.59
CA GLN A 90 2.53 -4.26 -0.24
C GLN A 90 2.15 -4.81 -1.62
N GLN A 91 3.01 -5.64 -2.23
CA GLN A 91 2.75 -6.24 -3.53
C GLN A 91 1.66 -7.33 -3.44
N GLN A 92 1.57 -8.04 -2.31
CA GLN A 92 0.50 -9.03 -2.06
C GLN A 92 -0.87 -8.37 -1.93
N ILE A 93 -0.94 -7.20 -1.28
CA ILE A 93 -2.20 -6.46 -1.19
C ILE A 93 -2.57 -5.90 -2.57
N LEU A 94 -1.59 -5.35 -3.30
CA LEU A 94 -1.81 -4.82 -4.65
C LEU A 94 -2.31 -5.89 -5.63
N THR A 95 -1.79 -7.11 -5.54
CA THR A 95 -2.22 -8.23 -6.40
C THR A 95 -3.69 -8.60 -6.20
N GLN A 96 -4.29 -8.34 -5.02
CA GLN A 96 -5.72 -8.53 -4.81
C GLN A 96 -6.59 -7.45 -5.47
N ALA A 97 -6.08 -6.21 -5.57
CA ALA A 97 -6.81 -5.11 -6.18
C ALA A 97 -6.81 -5.14 -7.72
N LEU A 98 -5.73 -5.67 -8.32
CA LEU A 98 -5.57 -5.80 -9.77
C LEU A 98 -6.76 -6.46 -10.50
N PRO A 99 -7.24 -7.66 -10.12
CA PRO A 99 -8.37 -8.29 -10.80
C PRO A 99 -9.64 -7.46 -10.66
N SER A 100 -9.87 -6.82 -9.51
CA SER A 100 -11.06 -6.01 -9.29
C SER A 100 -11.10 -4.77 -10.18
N ILE A 101 -9.94 -4.11 -10.36
CA ILE A 101 -9.81 -2.98 -11.29
C ILE A 101 -9.97 -3.47 -12.74
N TRP A 102 -9.28 -4.55 -13.11
CA TRP A 102 -9.31 -5.06 -14.48
C TRP A 102 -10.72 -5.53 -14.88
N LEU A 103 -11.39 -6.32 -14.03
CA LEU A 103 -12.75 -6.80 -14.27
C LEU A 103 -13.76 -5.67 -14.25
N GLY A 104 -13.65 -4.72 -13.32
CA GLY A 104 -14.55 -3.56 -13.27
C GLY A 104 -14.44 -2.65 -14.50
N LEU A 105 -13.28 -2.61 -15.16
CA LEU A 105 -13.08 -1.85 -16.40
C LEU A 105 -13.52 -2.60 -17.65
N HIS A 106 -13.32 -3.92 -17.71
CA HIS A 106 -13.54 -4.72 -18.94
C HIS A 106 -14.89 -5.44 -18.99
N SER A 107 -15.53 -5.66 -17.85
CA SER A 107 -16.78 -6.42 -17.77
C SER A 107 -17.90 -5.56 -17.20
N ALA A 108 -18.86 -5.20 -18.04
CA ALA A 108 -20.02 -4.39 -17.65
C ALA A 108 -21.00 -5.12 -16.72
N THR A 109 -20.83 -6.43 -16.54
CA THR A 109 -21.75 -7.31 -15.82
C THR A 109 -21.33 -7.61 -14.39
N VAL A 110 -20.16 -7.13 -13.94
CA VAL A 110 -19.67 -7.44 -12.59
C VAL A 110 -20.33 -6.54 -11.57
N SER A 111 -20.97 -7.13 -10.56
CA SER A 111 -21.52 -6.36 -9.45
C SER A 111 -20.40 -5.83 -8.54
N SER A 112 -20.54 -4.60 -8.06
CA SER A 112 -19.59 -4.00 -7.12
C SER A 112 -19.49 -4.79 -5.80
N SER A 113 -20.58 -5.44 -5.40
CA SER A 113 -20.63 -6.32 -4.22
C SER A 113 -19.78 -7.59 -4.41
N ALA A 114 -19.80 -8.20 -5.60
CA ALA A 114 -18.96 -9.35 -5.91
C ALA A 114 -17.47 -8.99 -5.86
N LEU A 115 -17.08 -7.86 -6.44
CA LEU A 115 -15.70 -7.37 -6.43
C LEU A 115 -15.20 -7.09 -5.01
N LEU A 116 -16.05 -6.47 -4.18
CA LEU A 116 -15.71 -6.19 -2.79
C LEU A 116 -15.58 -7.47 -1.96
N ALA A 117 -16.51 -8.42 -2.14
CA ALA A 117 -16.46 -9.71 -1.45
C ALA A 117 -15.21 -10.52 -1.84
N GLY A 118 -14.88 -10.57 -3.13
CA GLY A 118 -13.66 -11.22 -3.62
C GLY A 118 -12.39 -10.58 -3.05
N LEU A 119 -12.32 -9.24 -3.04
CA LEU A 119 -11.19 -8.51 -2.46
C LEU A 119 -11.00 -8.84 -0.96
N ILE A 120 -12.09 -8.81 -0.18
CA ILE A 120 -12.05 -9.10 1.26
C ILE A 120 -11.60 -10.54 1.50
N VAL A 121 -12.17 -11.51 0.78
CA VAL A 121 -11.80 -12.93 0.93
C VAL A 121 -10.36 -13.17 0.49
N GLY A 122 -9.90 -12.57 -0.61
CA GLY A 122 -8.52 -12.70 -1.08
C GLY A 122 -7.50 -12.17 -0.09
N ILE A 123 -7.78 -11.01 0.52
CA ILE A 123 -6.94 -10.44 1.58
C ILE A 123 -6.95 -11.36 2.81
N ALA A 124 -8.13 -11.79 3.26
CA ALA A 124 -8.27 -12.66 4.42
C ALA A 124 -7.49 -13.97 4.24
N VAL A 125 -7.64 -14.64 3.09
CA VAL A 125 -6.91 -15.87 2.76
C VAL A 125 -5.41 -15.61 2.73
N THR A 126 -4.95 -14.53 2.10
CA THR A 126 -3.52 -14.16 2.07
C THR A 126 -2.96 -14.02 3.48
N VAL A 127 -3.66 -13.29 4.36
CA VAL A 127 -3.25 -13.08 5.76
C VAL A 127 -3.27 -14.39 6.54
N CYS A 128 -4.31 -15.22 6.39
CA CYS A 128 -4.39 -16.53 7.03
C CYS A 128 -3.21 -17.43 6.64
N VAL A 129 -2.82 -17.44 5.35
CA VAL A 129 -1.67 -18.21 4.87
C VAL A 129 -0.35 -17.72 5.49
N ILE A 130 -0.16 -16.40 5.57
CA ILE A 130 1.02 -15.81 6.21
C ILE A 130 1.09 -16.23 7.68
N LEU A 131 -0.02 -16.14 8.41
CA LEU A 131 -0.12 -16.50 9.83
C LEU A 131 0.03 -18.01 10.07
N ALA A 132 -0.43 -18.85 9.13
CA ALA A 132 -0.33 -20.31 9.19
C ALA A 132 1.09 -20.87 8.90
N GLY A 133 2.10 -20.00 8.84
CA GLY A 133 3.50 -20.39 8.65
C GLY A 133 4.06 -20.13 7.25
N GLY A 134 3.32 -19.43 6.38
CA GLY A 134 3.82 -19.01 5.07
C GLY A 134 5.00 -18.03 5.13
N ALA A 135 5.16 -17.32 6.27
CA ALA A 135 6.10 -16.21 6.46
C ALA A 135 5.98 -15.08 5.42
N ILE A 136 6.25 -13.85 5.84
CA ILE A 136 6.06 -12.67 4.98
C ILE A 136 7.13 -12.68 3.88
N GLY A 137 6.73 -13.03 2.66
CA GLY A 137 7.61 -13.08 1.49
C GLY A 137 8.31 -14.42 1.25
N PHE A 138 7.98 -15.47 2.00
CA PHE A 138 8.41 -16.85 1.71
C PHE A 138 7.31 -17.64 1.01
N LEU A 139 7.74 -18.62 0.22
CA LEU A 139 6.82 -19.47 -0.53
C LEU A 139 6.20 -20.49 0.42
N TRP A 140 4.87 -20.48 0.55
CA TRP A 140 4.17 -21.59 1.18
C TRP A 140 4.05 -22.71 0.14
N HIS A 141 4.75 -23.83 0.35
CA HIS A 141 4.82 -24.95 -0.62
C HIS A 141 5.30 -24.56 -2.03
N GLY A 142 6.13 -23.53 -2.17
CA GLY A 142 6.62 -23.07 -3.48
C GLY A 142 5.67 -22.09 -4.20
N ILE A 143 4.61 -21.61 -3.53
CA ILE A 143 3.69 -20.59 -4.07
C ILE A 143 3.64 -19.37 -3.15
N HIS A 144 3.62 -18.19 -3.74
CA HIS A 144 3.52 -16.94 -2.97
C HIS A 144 2.10 -16.80 -2.35
N PRO A 145 1.97 -16.46 -1.05
CA PRO A 145 0.67 -16.37 -0.37
C PRO A 145 -0.36 -15.49 -1.09
N GLY A 146 0.10 -14.38 -1.69
CA GLY A 146 -0.75 -13.48 -2.47
C GLY A 146 -1.39 -14.14 -3.70
N ILE A 147 -0.73 -15.12 -4.33
CA ILE A 147 -1.29 -15.86 -5.49
C ILE A 147 -2.42 -16.79 -5.02
N ILE A 148 -2.25 -17.41 -3.85
CA ILE A 148 -3.28 -18.27 -3.26
C ILE A 148 -4.52 -17.44 -2.92
N GLY A 149 -4.34 -16.28 -2.29
CA GLY A 149 -5.42 -15.33 -2.04
C GLY A 149 -6.07 -14.82 -3.32
N LEU A 150 -5.29 -14.59 -4.39
CA LEU A 150 -5.81 -14.13 -5.68
C LEU A 150 -6.73 -15.18 -6.31
N GLY A 151 -6.36 -16.46 -6.20
CA GLY A 151 -7.22 -17.57 -6.62
C GLY A 151 -8.56 -17.55 -5.87
N ALA A 152 -8.53 -17.35 -4.56
CA ALA A 152 -9.75 -17.24 -3.75
C ALA A 152 -10.61 -16.03 -4.12
N ASN A 153 -10.00 -14.87 -4.38
CA ASN A 153 -10.66 -13.66 -4.83
C ASN A 153 -11.44 -13.90 -6.14
N LEU A 154 -10.74 -14.43 -7.15
CA LEU A 154 -11.35 -14.72 -8.46
C LEU A 154 -12.46 -15.78 -8.36
N LEU A 155 -12.28 -16.79 -7.52
CA LEU A 155 -13.32 -17.81 -7.29
C LEU A 155 -14.59 -17.20 -6.70
N VAL A 156 -14.46 -16.34 -5.69
CA VAL A 156 -15.63 -15.67 -5.09
C VAL A 156 -16.35 -14.80 -6.11
N VAL A 157 -15.60 -14.02 -6.90
CA VAL A 157 -16.17 -13.20 -7.98
C VAL A 157 -16.90 -14.07 -9.00
N ALA A 158 -16.28 -15.18 -9.45
CA ALA A 158 -16.87 -16.08 -10.42
C ALA A 158 -18.16 -16.76 -9.89
N VAL A 159 -18.16 -17.22 -8.63
CA VAL A 159 -19.34 -17.82 -8.00
C VAL A 159 -20.47 -16.79 -7.89
N TRP A 160 -20.15 -15.56 -7.52
CA TRP A 160 -21.16 -14.49 -7.42
C TRP A 160 -21.76 -14.13 -8.78
N MET A 161 -20.96 -14.18 -9.85
CA MET A 161 -21.46 -13.96 -11.21
C MET A 161 -22.42 -15.05 -11.71
N MET A 162 -22.33 -16.27 -11.16
CA MET A 162 -23.18 -17.40 -11.53
C MET A 162 -24.51 -17.43 -10.75
N ALA A 163 -24.60 -16.70 -9.65
CA ALA A 163 -25.77 -16.61 -8.78
C ALA A 163 -26.71 -15.47 -9.20
#